data_AF-A0A1M4SUE5-F1
#
_entry.id   AF-A0A1M4SUE5-F1
#
_cell.length_a   1.000
_cell.length_b   1.000
_cell.length_c   1.000
_cell.angle_alpha   90.00
_cell.angle_beta   90.00
_cell.angle_gamma   90.00
#
_symmetry.space_group_name_H-M   'P 1'
#
loop_
_entity.id
_entity.type
_entity.pdbx_description
1 polymer ?
#
loop_
_entity_poly.entity_id
_entity_poly.type
_entity_poly.pdbx_seq_one_letter_code
_entity_poly.pdbx_strand_id
1 'polypeptide(L)'
;MKGGVWLSDGEWAAVNELLTKQKRRKDGKGRPRRDPKEVLNGIIYILFSGAPWHLLPHDYPPYQTCHRYFQMGIQAGVFRKILARLIAYHNGRSKGKPTAYIDGSFATAKRGVRV
;
A
#
# COMPACT_ATOMS: atom_id res chain seq x y z
N MET A 1 7.07 -5.82 18.02
CA MET A 1 5.95 -6.69 17.58
C MET A 1 5.75 -6.49 16.09
N LYS A 2 5.85 -7.56 15.30
CA LYS A 2 5.69 -7.55 13.83
C LYS A 2 4.20 -7.39 13.49
N GLY A 3 3.75 -6.16 13.35
CA GLY A 3 2.40 -5.78 12.91
C GLY A 3 2.42 -5.04 11.56
N GLY A 4 3.36 -5.39 10.68
CA GLY A 4 3.47 -4.77 9.36
C GLY A 4 2.46 -5.35 8.38
N VAL A 5 1.97 -4.55 7.44
CA VAL A 5 1.18 -5.04 6.31
C VAL A 5 2.14 -5.61 5.27
N TRP A 6 2.01 -6.92 5.00
CA TRP A 6 2.84 -7.65 4.05
C TRP A 6 1.95 -8.41 3.07
N LEU A 7 2.15 -8.16 1.78
CA LEU A 7 1.51 -8.96 0.74
C LEU A 7 2.10 -10.36 0.72
N SER A 8 1.23 -11.37 0.78
CA SER A 8 1.56 -12.75 0.45
C SER A 8 2.00 -12.86 -1.01
N ASP A 9 2.65 -13.97 -1.36
CA ASP A 9 3.09 -14.19 -2.74
C ASP A 9 1.92 -14.31 -3.71
N GLY A 10 0.78 -14.82 -3.26
CA GLY A 10 -0.44 -14.89 -4.07
C GLY A 10 -1.08 -13.52 -4.33
N GLU A 11 -1.17 -12.66 -3.31
CA GLU A 11 -1.64 -11.28 -3.49
C GLU A 11 -0.68 -10.48 -4.36
N TRP A 12 0.64 -10.67 -4.16
CA TRP A 12 1.66 -10.05 -4.98
C TRP A 12 1.55 -10.46 -6.46
N ALA A 13 1.37 -11.76 -6.73
CA ALA A 13 1.17 -12.27 -8.07
C ALA A 13 -0.05 -11.64 -8.76
N ALA A 14 -1.11 -11.35 -8.01
CA ALA A 14 -2.31 -10.70 -8.55
C ALA A 14 -2.05 -9.24 -8.98
N VAL A 15 -1.14 -8.50 -8.35
CA VAL A 15 -0.99 -7.05 -8.55
C VAL A 15 0.32 -6.61 -9.20
N ASN A 16 1.35 -7.47 -9.24
CA ASN A 16 2.69 -7.07 -9.68
C ASN A 16 2.72 -6.45 -11.09
N GLU A 17 1.89 -6.94 -12.02
CA GLU A 17 1.81 -6.47 -13.40
C GLU A 17 1.36 -5.01 -13.52
N LEU A 18 0.64 -4.51 -12.51
CA LEU A 18 0.18 -3.13 -12.48
C LEU A 18 1.32 -2.17 -12.11
N LEU A 19 2.41 -2.67 -11.51
CA LEU A 19 3.57 -1.91 -11.07
C LEU A 19 4.75 -1.97 -12.06
N THR A 20 4.79 -2.95 -12.96
CA THR A 20 5.99 -3.34 -13.74
C THR A 20 6.38 -2.41 -14.91
N LYS A 21 5.88 -1.18 -14.99
CA LYS A 21 6.16 -0.28 -16.14
C LYS A 21 7.40 0.60 -16.01
N GLN A 22 8.18 0.48 -14.93
CA GLN A 22 9.35 1.33 -14.71
C GLN A 22 10.57 0.85 -15.51
N LYS A 23 10.73 1.33 -16.76
CA LYS A 23 11.93 1.07 -17.56
C LYS A 23 13.20 1.43 -16.77
N ARG A 24 14.14 0.49 -16.65
CA ARG A 24 15.49 0.78 -16.11
C ARG A 24 16.23 1.63 -17.15
N ARG A 25 17.06 2.56 -16.66
CA ARG A 25 17.96 3.30 -17.53
C ARG A 25 18.93 2.29 -18.18
N LYS A 26 19.05 2.35 -19.51
CA LYS A 26 19.80 1.36 -20.30
C LYS A 26 21.31 1.36 -20.00
N ASP A 27 21.83 2.48 -19.50
CA ASP A 27 23.23 2.70 -19.14
C ASP A 27 23.66 1.99 -17.86
N GLY A 28 22.72 1.36 -17.13
CA GLY A 28 23.02 0.57 -15.92
C GLY A 28 23.47 1.37 -14.70
N LYS A 29 23.65 2.69 -14.83
CA LYS A 29 24.16 3.59 -13.79
C LYS A 29 23.09 3.93 -12.74
N GLY A 30 23.55 4.15 -11.50
CA GLY A 30 22.73 4.60 -10.36
C GLY A 30 22.50 3.55 -9.27
N ARG A 31 21.85 3.95 -8.17
CA ARG A 31 21.50 3.07 -7.06
C ARG A 31 20.56 1.95 -7.55
N PRO A 32 20.79 0.67 -7.18
CA PRO A 32 19.83 -0.40 -7.42
C PRO A 32 18.43 0.00 -6.96
N ARG A 33 17.42 -0.36 -7.76
CA ARG A 33 16.02 -0.13 -7.36
C ARG A 33 15.67 -1.03 -6.19
N ARG A 34 14.79 -0.52 -5.32
CA ARG A 34 14.18 -1.31 -4.26
C ARG A 34 13.16 -2.28 -4.87
N ASP A 35 12.94 -3.38 -4.15
CA ASP A 35 11.93 -4.37 -4.53
C ASP A 35 10.55 -3.67 -4.60
N PRO A 36 9.87 -3.70 -5.76
CA PRO A 36 8.52 -3.15 -5.90
C PRO A 36 7.52 -3.71 -4.89
N LYS A 37 7.69 -4.97 -4.44
CA LYS A 37 6.83 -5.60 -3.41
C LYS A 37 6.99 -4.90 -2.06
N GLU A 38 8.23 -4.72 -1.61
CA GLU A 38 8.54 -4.02 -0.36
C GLU A 38 8.06 -2.57 -0.38
N VAL A 39 8.23 -1.89 -1.52
CA VAL A 39 7.74 -0.53 -1.70
C VAL A 39 6.22 -0.47 -1.61
N LEU A 40 5.51 -1.39 -2.27
CA LEU A 40 4.05 -1.46 -2.17
C LEU A 40 3.59 -1.75 -0.73
N ASN A 41 4.27 -2.65 0.00
CA ASN A 41 3.97 -2.93 1.40
C ASN A 41 4.08 -1.65 2.26
N GLY A 42 5.13 -0.85 2.07
CA GLY A 42 5.29 0.42 2.79
C GLY A 42 4.21 1.45 2.44
N ILE A 43 3.79 1.52 1.17
CA ILE A 43 2.67 2.39 0.75
C ILE A 43 1.37 1.92 1.39
N ILE A 44 1.07 0.63 1.34
CA ILE A 44 -0.14 0.04 1.94
C ILE A 44 -0.17 0.31 3.44
N TYR A 45 0.96 0.16 4.15
CA TYR A 45 1.06 0.51 5.56
C TYR A 45 0.61 1.96 5.82
N ILE A 46 1.11 2.93 5.05
CA ILE A 46 0.72 4.35 5.20
C ILE A 46 -0.75 4.56 4.89
N LEU A 47 -1.28 3.93 3.84
CA LEU A 47 -2.69 4.06 3.46
C LEU A 47 -3.64 3.49 4.52
N PHE A 48 -3.27 2.39 5.17
CA PHE A 48 -4.09 1.79 6.22
C PHE A 48 -3.93 2.43 7.59
N SER A 49 -2.71 2.83 7.96
CA SER A 49 -2.44 3.43 9.26
C SER A 49 -2.77 4.93 9.32
N GLY A 50 -2.81 5.61 8.18
CA GLY A 50 -2.90 7.06 8.10
C GLY A 50 -1.67 7.79 8.67
N ALA A 51 -0.60 7.06 9.00
CA ALA A 51 0.59 7.65 9.58
C ALA A 51 1.27 8.61 8.58
N PRO A 52 1.87 9.71 9.05
CA PRO A 52 2.67 10.57 8.19
C PRO A 52 3.87 9.79 7.64
N TRP A 53 4.25 10.07 6.39
CA TRP A 53 5.29 9.33 5.67
C TRP A 53 6.62 9.20 6.42
N HIS A 54 7.04 10.24 7.14
CA HIS A 54 8.30 10.22 7.89
C HIS A 54 8.27 9.28 9.12
N LEU A 55 7.10 8.76 9.51
CA LEU A 55 6.94 7.74 10.55
C LEU A 55 6.82 6.32 9.99
N LEU A 56 7.05 6.12 8.69
CA LEU A 56 7.12 4.79 8.12
C LEU A 56 8.19 3.96 8.87
N PRO A 57 7.85 2.77 9.41
CA PRO A 57 8.80 1.94 10.14
C PRO A 57 10.05 1.60 9.32
N HIS A 58 11.20 1.48 10.01
CA HIS A 58 12.49 1.21 9.38
C HIS A 58 12.59 -0.15 8.69
N ASP A 59 11.67 -1.08 8.97
CA ASP A 59 11.55 -2.37 8.30
C ASP A 59 11.10 -2.23 6.83
N TYR A 60 10.58 -1.06 6.43
CA TYR A 60 10.19 -0.75 5.07
C TYR A 60 11.28 0.02 4.31
N PRO A 61 11.23 0.06 2.96
CA PRO A 61 12.09 0.94 2.19
C PRO A 61 11.95 2.41 2.62
N PRO A 62 12.97 3.25 2.38
CA PRO A 62 12.95 4.65 2.77
C PRO A 62 11.67 5.36 2.31
N TYR A 63 11.03 6.11 3.22
CA TYR A 63 9.71 6.70 2.96
C TYR A 63 9.70 7.59 1.71
N GLN A 64 10.82 8.25 1.37
CA GLN A 64 10.92 9.07 0.16
C GLN A 64 10.75 8.22 -1.11
N THR A 65 11.25 6.98 -1.08
CA THR A 65 11.08 6.02 -2.18
C THR A 65 9.62 5.59 -2.27
N CYS A 66 9.01 5.21 -1.16
CA CYS A 66 7.60 4.82 -1.09
C CYS A 66 6.68 5.96 -1.53
N HIS A 67 6.89 7.17 -1.01
CA HIS A 67 6.11 8.35 -1.37
C HIS A 67 6.24 8.68 -2.87
N ARG A 68 7.45 8.63 -3.44
CA ARG A 68 7.64 8.83 -4.88
C ARG A 68 6.85 7.81 -5.71
N TYR A 69 6.91 6.53 -5.35
CA TYR A 69 6.16 5.49 -6.05
C TYR A 69 4.65 5.67 -5.89
N PHE A 70 4.20 6.12 -4.72
CA PHE A 70 2.81 6.49 -4.49
C PHE A 70 2.37 7.64 -5.41
N GLN A 71 3.11 8.74 -5.49
CA GLN A 71 2.77 9.84 -6.40
C GLN A 71 2.70 9.39 -7.86
N MET A 72 3.65 8.57 -8.30
CA MET A 72 3.63 8.00 -9.67
C MET A 72 2.41 7.11 -9.91
N GLY A 73 2.03 6.29 -8.91
CA GLY A 73 0.87 5.42 -9.01
C GLY A 73 -0.45 6.18 -8.99
N ILE A 74 -0.53 7.30 -8.26
CA ILE A 74 -1.68 8.22 -8.28
C ILE A 74 -1.83 8.83 -9.67
N GLN A 75 -0.77 9.37 -10.25
CA GLN A 75 -0.78 9.95 -11.59
C GLN A 75 -1.18 8.92 -12.66
N ALA A 76 -0.75 7.67 -12.51
CA ALA A 76 -1.09 6.58 -13.43
C ALA A 76 -2.45 5.91 -13.14
N GLY A 77 -3.15 6.30 -12.06
CA GLY A 77 -4.44 5.72 -11.66
C GLY A 77 -4.38 4.22 -11.30
N VAL A 78 -3.22 3.68 -10.92
CA VAL A 78 -3.03 2.23 -10.74
C VAL A 78 -3.57 1.71 -9.41
N PHE A 79 -3.62 2.54 -8.36
CA PHE A 79 -4.03 2.10 -7.02
C PHE A 79 -5.47 1.59 -6.96
N ARG A 80 -6.40 2.21 -7.70
CA ARG A 80 -7.78 1.71 -7.82
C ARG A 80 -7.81 0.29 -8.37
N LYS A 81 -6.98 -0.01 -9.37
CA LYS A 81 -6.87 -1.35 -9.98
C LYS A 81 -6.23 -2.35 -9.02
N ILE A 82 -5.20 -1.92 -8.29
CA ILE A 82 -4.53 -2.75 -7.27
C ILE A 82 -5.54 -3.16 -6.19
N LEU A 83 -6.27 -2.21 -5.61
CA LEU A 83 -7.28 -2.47 -4.59
C LEU A 83 -8.39 -3.40 -5.10
N ALA A 84 -8.90 -3.15 -6.31
CA ALA A 84 -9.92 -4.02 -6.91
C ALA A 84 -9.42 -5.46 -7.11
N ARG A 85 -8.17 -5.64 -7.57
CA ARG A 85 -7.56 -6.98 -7.73
C ARG A 85 -7.37 -7.69 -6.39
N LEU A 86 -6.95 -6.98 -5.34
CA LEU A 86 -6.80 -7.57 -4.00
C LEU A 86 -8.16 -7.98 -3.42
N ILE A 87 -9.18 -7.12 -3.52
CA ILE A 87 -10.55 -7.45 -3.09
C ILE A 87 -11.08 -8.68 -3.83
N ALA A 88 -10.91 -8.74 -5.16
CA ALA A 88 -11.32 -9.89 -5.95
C ALA A 88 -10.56 -11.17 -5.54
N TYR A 89 -9.24 -11.06 -5.30
CA TYR A 89 -8.40 -12.16 -4.84
C TYR A 89 -8.89 -12.74 -3.50
N HIS A 90 -9.26 -11.88 -2.55
CA HIS A 90 -9.82 -12.30 -1.26
C HIS A 90 -11.23 -12.87 -1.40
N ASN A 91 -12.10 -12.25 -2.18
CA ASN A 91 -13.48 -12.70 -2.38
C ASN A 91 -13.55 -14.08 -3.05
N GLY A 92 -12.67 -14.36 -4.02
CA GLY A 92 -12.58 -15.68 -4.66
C GLY A 92 -12.05 -16.80 -3.76
N ARG A 93 -11.38 -16.44 -2.65
CA ARG A 93 -10.88 -17.39 -1.63
C ARG A 93 -11.79 -17.49 -0.40
N SER A 94 -12.60 -16.49 -0.13
CA SER A 94 -13.55 -16.49 0.98
C SER A 94 -14.79 -17.33 0.60
N LYS A 95 -14.92 -18.54 1.15
CA LYS A 95 -16.23 -19.19 1.29
C LYS A 95 -17.04 -18.51 2.41
N GLY A 96 -17.41 -17.24 2.25
CA GLY A 96 -18.39 -16.57 3.11
C GLY A 96 -17.87 -15.61 4.20
N LYS A 97 -16.70 -14.98 4.06
CA LYS A 97 -16.32 -13.82 4.88
C LYS A 97 -15.90 -12.66 3.98
N PRO A 98 -16.78 -11.67 3.71
CA PRO A 98 -16.36 -10.47 3.01
C PRO A 98 -15.22 -9.81 3.80
N THR A 99 -14.04 -9.69 3.19
CA THR A 99 -12.96 -8.85 3.70
C THR A 99 -13.36 -7.39 3.48
N ALA A 100 -14.22 -6.87 4.34
CA ALA A 100 -14.52 -5.45 4.41
C ALA A 100 -13.34 -4.75 5.09
N TYR A 101 -12.56 -4.02 4.32
CA TYR A 101 -11.63 -3.03 4.86
C TYR A 101 -12.46 -1.85 5.36
N ILE A 102 -12.63 -1.74 6.68
CA ILE A 102 -13.33 -0.61 7.32
C ILE A 102 -12.37 0.58 7.27
N ASP A 103 -12.52 1.44 6.27
CA ASP A 103 -11.95 2.79 6.34
C ASP A 103 -12.98 3.69 7.05
N GLY A 104 -12.57 4.22 8.21
CA GLY A 104 -13.42 4.99 9.10
C GLY A 104 -12.82 5.06 10.51
N SER A 105 -11.85 5.95 10.70
CA SER A 105 -11.48 6.36 12.06
C SER A 105 -12.64 7.15 12.67
N PHE A 106 -13.48 6.51 13.48
CA PHE A 106 -14.46 7.21 14.30
C PHE A 106 -13.73 7.86 15.49
N ALA A 107 -13.52 9.18 15.43
CA ALA A 107 -13.23 9.93 16.64
C ALA A 107 -14.57 10.19 17.37
N THR A 108 -14.67 9.82 18.64
CA THR A 108 -15.80 10.23 19.48
C THR A 108 -15.74 11.75 19.65
N ALA A 109 -16.72 12.49 19.11
CA ALA A 109 -16.86 13.90 19.44
C ALA A 109 -17.16 14.03 20.94
N LYS A 110 -16.37 14.83 21.67
CA LYS A 110 -16.69 15.18 23.05
C LYS A 110 -18.06 15.88 23.03
N ARG A 111 -19.05 15.24 23.64
CA ARG A 111 -20.41 15.77 23.82
C ARG A 111 -20.27 17.20 24.36
N GLY A 112 -20.70 18.19 23.57
CA GLY A 112 -20.70 19.59 24.00
C GLY A 112 -21.47 19.72 25.31
N VAL A 113 -20.87 20.36 26.30
CA VAL A 113 -21.57 20.75 27.52
C VAL A 113 -22.66 21.74 27.11
N ARG A 114 -23.92 21.44 27.42
CA ARG A 114 -25.00 22.43 27.36
C ARG A 114 -24.72 23.45 28.46
N VAL A 115 -24.41 24.67 28.05
CA VAL A 115 -24.46 25.86 28.92
C VAL A 115 -25.90 26.37 28.94
#